data_AF-A0A917QRH9-F1
#
_entry.id   AF-A0A917QRH9-F1
#
_cell.length_a   1.000
_cell.length_b   1.000
_cell.length_c   1.000
_cell.angle_alpha   90.00
_cell.angle_beta   90.00
_cell.angle_gamma   90.00
#
_symmetry.space_group_name_H-M   'P 1'
#
loop_
_entity.id
_entity.type
_entity.pdbx_description
1 polymer ?
#
loop_
_entity_poly.entity_id
_entity_poly.type
_entity_poly.pdbx_seq_one_letter_code
_entity_poly.pdbx_strand_id
1 'polypeptide(L)'
;MIVFADLLPVSEGERKRYEARRTKLEKSEDEVGRACEKFAEIETGKLLRVRSEFMFRAEPAELAGDPSDRRLPPQQDRPPATRLPSPRGIALKAYLTALFVVQSRTPGTYPGNTLPLNNVDTVSWVDLIATPSQLSRKGDRNYVTVRDKKVRQLHSALDRLSGDAFQLVHLPNRNKGRGKYEGFQLLHERGAPYGGGDNPDRYMVPSDQEHLPWLPAGLFLNGWIHLLEDTEIGFLLMLAWLHARFGAQPVFVASDIRLRQFGVGKDAYEAHRMLNRFGLVDVEEDPNRHLEDSRLTGYNEGTMPKLHRFELRREGFNEQAVPKIRSAIERRLR
;
A
#
# COMPACT_ATOMS: atom_id res chain seq x y z
N MET A 1 9.96 -13.77 20.44
CA MET A 1 10.76 -14.51 19.44
C MET A 1 11.84 -13.56 18.93
N ILE A 2 13.11 -13.80 19.22
CA ILE A 2 14.21 -13.02 18.64
C ILE A 2 14.27 -13.42 17.17
N VAL A 3 14.02 -12.49 16.26
CA VAL A 3 14.13 -12.76 14.82
C VAL A 3 15.62 -12.90 14.52
N PHE A 4 16.10 -14.14 14.33
CA PHE A 4 17.54 -14.43 14.13
C PHE A 4 18.16 -13.68 12.94
N ALA A 5 17.35 -13.16 12.00
CA ALA A 5 17.78 -12.25 10.94
C ALA A 5 18.22 -10.85 11.44
N ASP A 6 18.11 -10.53 12.74
CA ASP A 6 18.71 -9.35 13.36
C ASP A 6 20.23 -9.51 13.60
N LEU A 7 20.77 -10.73 13.50
CA LEU A 7 22.18 -11.03 13.82
C LEU A 7 23.14 -10.88 12.63
N LEU A 8 22.62 -10.80 11.40
CA LEU A 8 23.47 -10.68 10.21
C LEU A 8 24.00 -9.25 10.05
N PRO A 9 25.26 -9.05 9.60
CA PRO A 9 25.77 -7.72 9.30
C PRO A 9 24.94 -7.08 8.19
N VAL A 10 24.58 -5.81 8.39
CA VAL A 10 23.81 -5.03 7.40
C VAL A 10 24.77 -4.52 6.33
N SER A 11 24.46 -4.79 5.06
CA SER A 11 25.26 -4.25 3.95
C SER A 11 25.22 -2.71 3.92
N GLU A 12 26.23 -2.06 3.34
CA GLU A 12 26.26 -0.59 3.25
C GLU A 12 25.02 -0.02 2.54
N GLY A 13 24.54 -0.72 1.50
CA GLY A 13 23.32 -0.37 0.78
C GLY A 13 22.06 -0.46 1.63
N GLU A 14 21.92 -1.52 2.44
CA GLU A 14 20.81 -1.66 3.38
C GLU A 14 20.87 -0.63 4.50
N ARG A 15 22.06 -0.36 5.06
CA ARG A 15 22.26 0.68 6.08
C ARG A 15 21.78 2.04 5.57
N LYS A 16 22.17 2.44 4.35
CA LYS A 16 21.69 3.67 3.71
C LYS A 16 20.16 3.72 3.57
N ARG A 17 19.52 2.59 3.22
CA ARG A 17 18.05 2.49 3.13
C ARG A 17 17.40 2.67 4.51
N TYR A 18 17.93 2.02 5.54
CA TYR A 18 17.43 2.16 6.91
C TYR A 18 17.58 3.59 7.45
N GLU A 19 18.73 4.23 7.21
CA GLU A 19 18.96 5.63 7.58
C GLU A 19 17.99 6.57 6.86
N ALA A 20 17.80 6.40 5.54
CA ALA A 20 16.83 7.19 4.78
C ALA A 20 15.41 7.02 5.31
N ARG A 21 15.03 5.79 5.67
CA ARG A 21 13.72 5.49 6.26
C ARG A 21 13.56 6.07 7.66
N ARG A 22 14.61 6.05 8.49
CA ARG A 22 14.65 6.72 9.81
C ARG A 22 14.42 8.23 9.66
N THR A 23 15.16 8.88 8.76
CA THR A 23 14.99 10.31 8.50
C THR A 23 13.59 10.65 7.98
N LYS A 24 13.00 9.79 7.14
CA LYS A 24 11.62 9.98 6.68
C LYS A 24 10.63 9.86 7.84
N LEU A 25 10.79 8.86 8.71
CA LEU A 25 9.96 8.67 9.90
C LEU A 25 10.00 9.91 10.81
N GLU A 26 11.20 10.35 11.21
CA GLU A 26 11.42 11.54 12.04
C GLU A 26 10.75 12.79 11.47
N LYS A 27 10.77 12.96 10.15
CA LYS A 27 10.15 14.12 9.48
C LYS A 27 8.63 14.04 9.36
N SER A 28 8.03 12.87 9.56
CA SER A 28 6.61 12.63 9.32
C SER A 28 5.82 12.27 10.58
N GLU A 29 6.49 12.01 11.70
CA GLU A 29 5.88 11.56 12.96
C GLU A 29 4.70 12.43 13.42
N ASP A 30 4.92 13.74 13.56
CA ASP A 30 3.86 14.68 13.98
C ASP A 30 2.68 14.68 12.99
N GLU A 31 2.97 14.63 11.69
CA GLU A 31 1.95 14.63 10.64
C GLU A 31 1.17 13.32 10.59
N VAL A 32 1.81 12.19 10.94
CA VAL A 32 1.15 10.89 11.09
C VAL A 32 0.24 10.92 12.31
N GLY A 33 0.70 11.43 13.45
CA GLY A 33 -0.13 11.58 14.65
C GLY A 33 -1.39 12.40 14.37
N ARG A 34 -1.24 13.57 13.74
CA ARG A 34 -2.37 14.42 13.33
C ARG A 34 -3.32 13.71 12.37
N ALA A 35 -2.80 12.96 11.40
CA ALA A 35 -3.66 12.22 10.47
C ALA A 35 -4.47 11.12 11.19
N CYS A 36 -3.86 10.40 12.14
CA CYS A 36 -4.57 9.41 12.96
C CYS A 36 -5.69 10.03 13.79
N GLU A 37 -5.44 11.17 14.44
CA GLU A 37 -6.47 11.93 15.16
C GLU A 37 -7.63 12.31 14.24
N LYS A 38 -7.32 12.79 13.03
CA LYS A 38 -8.32 13.21 12.05
C LYS A 38 -9.12 12.05 11.46
N PHE A 39 -8.53 10.85 11.37
CA PHE A 39 -9.31 9.65 11.06
C PHE A 39 -10.30 9.28 12.17
N ALA A 40 -9.95 9.50 13.45
CA ALA A 40 -10.85 9.21 14.56
C ALA A 40 -12.03 10.20 14.66
N GLU A 41 -11.90 11.39 14.08
CA GLU A 41 -12.96 12.41 14.02
C GLU A 41 -14.03 12.16 12.95
N ILE A 42 -13.79 11.22 12.01
CA ILE A 42 -14.71 10.93 10.91
C ILE A 42 -15.26 9.51 10.98
N GLU A 43 -16.42 9.30 10.36
CA GLU A 43 -16.98 7.96 10.20
C GLU A 43 -16.11 7.16 9.22
N THR A 44 -15.56 6.04 9.70
CA THR A 44 -14.67 5.16 8.94
C THR A 44 -15.19 3.73 8.92
N GLY A 45 -14.77 2.94 7.93
CA GLY A 45 -15.05 1.51 7.92
C GLY A 45 -14.37 0.78 9.08
N LYS A 46 -14.93 -0.37 9.52
CA LYS A 46 -14.30 -1.23 10.53
C LYS A 46 -13.09 -2.00 9.99
N LEU A 47 -13.08 -2.19 8.68
CA LEU A 47 -12.05 -2.86 7.89
C LEU A 47 -12.10 -2.27 6.49
N LEU A 48 -10.99 -2.38 5.77
CA LEU A 48 -10.95 -2.04 4.35
C LEU A 48 -11.15 -3.32 3.56
N ARG A 49 -12.28 -3.46 2.85
CA ARG A 49 -12.49 -4.49 1.83
C ARG A 49 -11.96 -3.99 0.49
N VAL A 50 -11.32 -4.85 -0.29
CA VAL A 50 -10.80 -4.50 -1.61
C VAL A 50 -11.14 -5.62 -2.58
N ARG A 51 -11.75 -5.29 -3.72
CA ARG A 51 -12.03 -6.30 -4.75
C ARG A 51 -10.76 -6.90 -5.34
N SER A 52 -10.86 -8.16 -5.74
CA SER A 52 -9.74 -8.97 -6.22
C SER A 52 -9.02 -8.32 -7.39
N GLU A 53 -9.76 -7.70 -8.31
CA GLU A 53 -9.28 -7.09 -9.55
C GLU A 53 -8.33 -5.92 -9.30
N PHE A 54 -8.38 -5.30 -8.12
CA PHE A 54 -7.42 -4.27 -7.73
C PHE A 54 -6.02 -4.85 -7.53
N MET A 55 -5.93 -6.10 -7.04
CA MET A 55 -4.72 -6.72 -6.53
C MET A 55 -4.24 -7.90 -7.38
N PHE A 56 -5.12 -8.53 -8.16
CA PHE A 56 -4.89 -9.78 -8.85
C PHE A 56 -5.53 -9.79 -10.24
N ARG A 57 -4.79 -10.28 -11.24
CA ARG A 57 -5.32 -10.60 -12.56
C ARG A 57 -5.81 -12.04 -12.63
N ALA A 58 -7.05 -12.23 -13.05
CA ALA A 58 -7.58 -13.55 -13.39
C ALA A 58 -6.75 -14.19 -14.52
N GLU A 59 -6.48 -13.42 -15.58
CA GLU A 59 -5.65 -13.84 -16.70
C GLU A 59 -4.19 -13.42 -16.50
N PRO A 60 -3.24 -14.37 -16.44
CA PRO A 60 -1.82 -14.07 -16.29
C PRO A 60 -1.30 -13.16 -17.41
N ALA A 61 -0.61 -12.09 -17.04
CA ALA A 61 0.04 -11.21 -18.01
C ALA A 61 1.17 -11.95 -18.76
N GLU A 62 1.45 -11.51 -19.99
CA GLU A 62 2.61 -11.99 -20.74
C GLU A 62 3.92 -11.41 -20.19
N LEU A 63 4.99 -12.21 -20.24
CA LEU A 63 6.35 -11.79 -19.90
C LEU A 63 7.18 -11.68 -21.17
N ALA A 64 8.03 -10.66 -21.23
CA ALA A 64 9.05 -10.55 -22.26
C ALA A 64 10.19 -11.56 -21.99
N GLY A 65 9.99 -12.80 -22.43
CA GLY A 65 10.93 -13.92 -22.29
C GLY A 65 10.76 -14.73 -21.01
N ASP A 66 11.79 -15.53 -20.69
CA ASP A 66 11.71 -16.49 -19.59
C ASP A 66 11.39 -15.83 -18.24
N PRO A 67 10.55 -16.46 -17.39
CA PRO A 67 10.23 -15.97 -16.07
C PRO A 67 11.47 -15.74 -15.21
N SER A 68 11.59 -14.55 -14.65
CA SER A 68 12.65 -14.18 -13.71
C SER A 68 12.12 -13.17 -12.72
N ASP A 69 12.56 -13.23 -11.46
CA ASP A 69 12.19 -12.28 -10.41
C ASP A 69 12.47 -10.81 -10.74
N ARG A 70 13.34 -10.57 -11.73
CA ARG A 70 13.69 -9.25 -12.26
C ARG A 70 12.85 -8.81 -13.45
N ARG A 71 12.05 -9.71 -14.03
CA ARG A 71 11.21 -9.46 -15.21
C ARG A 71 9.75 -9.44 -14.79
N LEU A 72 9.22 -8.23 -14.68
CA LEU A 72 7.80 -8.01 -14.50
C LEU A 72 7.12 -7.75 -15.84
N PRO A 73 5.81 -8.02 -15.95
CA PRO A 73 5.01 -7.55 -17.07
C PRO A 73 5.13 -6.02 -17.21
N PRO A 74 4.87 -5.47 -18.41
CA PRO A 74 4.73 -4.03 -18.58
C PRO A 74 3.77 -3.41 -17.56
N GLN A 75 3.97 -2.15 -17.18
CA GLN A 75 3.21 -1.53 -16.10
C GLN A 75 1.70 -1.52 -16.36
N GLN A 76 1.28 -1.28 -17.60
CA GLN A 76 -0.13 -1.30 -18.01
C GLN A 76 -0.80 -2.68 -17.82
N ASP A 77 0.01 -3.75 -17.86
CA ASP A 77 -0.41 -5.14 -17.73
C ASP A 77 -0.32 -5.63 -16.29
N ARG A 78 -0.17 -4.75 -15.31
CA ARG A 78 -0.20 -5.10 -13.89
C ARG A 78 -1.57 -4.78 -13.29
N PRO A 79 -2.00 -5.46 -12.23
CA PRO A 79 -3.17 -5.03 -11.47
C PRO A 79 -2.96 -3.61 -10.91
N PRO A 80 -4.04 -2.84 -10.68
CA PRO A 80 -3.96 -1.48 -10.19
C PRO A 80 -3.04 -1.28 -8.98
N ALA A 81 -3.06 -2.20 -8.01
CA ALA A 81 -2.24 -2.15 -6.79
C ALA A 81 -0.74 -2.08 -7.04
N THR A 82 -0.24 -2.71 -8.11
CA THR A 82 1.19 -2.73 -8.48
C THR A 82 1.51 -1.90 -9.71
N ARG A 83 0.48 -1.38 -10.39
CA ARG A 83 0.57 -0.37 -11.45
C ARG A 83 0.63 1.05 -10.90
N LEU A 84 -0.12 1.35 -9.83
CA LEU A 84 -0.22 2.69 -9.21
C LEU A 84 1.08 3.23 -8.62
N PRO A 85 1.92 2.42 -7.93
CA PRO A 85 3.11 2.91 -7.26
C PRO A 85 3.97 3.77 -8.17
N SER A 86 4.49 4.86 -7.61
CA SER A 86 5.37 5.79 -8.32
C SER A 86 6.35 6.42 -7.35
N PRO A 87 7.58 6.75 -7.77
CA PRO A 87 8.56 7.37 -6.88
C PRO A 87 8.00 8.63 -6.22
N ARG A 88 7.97 8.65 -4.88
CA ARG A 88 7.49 9.76 -4.04
C ARG A 88 6.00 10.13 -4.22
N GLY A 89 5.23 9.36 -4.99
CA GLY A 89 3.79 9.54 -5.13
C GLY A 89 3.02 9.02 -3.93
N ILE A 90 1.77 9.45 -3.82
CA ILE A 90 0.83 8.98 -2.77
C ILE A 90 -0.44 8.35 -3.36
N ALA A 91 -0.49 8.09 -4.67
CA ALA A 91 -1.73 7.68 -5.34
C ALA A 91 -2.32 6.37 -4.79
N LEU A 92 -1.49 5.35 -4.55
CA LEU A 92 -1.95 4.10 -3.93
C LEU A 92 -2.55 4.36 -2.54
N LYS A 93 -1.81 5.07 -1.68
CA LYS A 93 -2.25 5.40 -0.32
C LYS A 93 -3.52 6.23 -0.31
N ALA A 94 -3.58 7.28 -1.13
CA ALA A 94 -4.74 8.16 -1.25
C ALA A 94 -5.97 7.38 -1.73
N TYR A 95 -5.81 6.45 -2.68
CA TYR A 95 -6.91 5.61 -3.14
C TYR A 95 -7.41 4.64 -2.06
N LEU A 96 -6.51 3.95 -1.36
CA LEU A 96 -6.88 3.07 -0.25
C LEU A 96 -7.54 3.85 0.90
N THR A 97 -7.04 5.05 1.21
CA THR A 97 -7.68 5.96 2.16
C THR A 97 -9.09 6.35 1.70
N ALA A 98 -9.26 6.63 0.41
CA ALA A 98 -10.57 6.98 -0.12
C ALA A 98 -11.56 5.80 -0.03
N LEU A 99 -11.13 4.58 -0.38
CA LEU A 99 -11.91 3.35 -0.21
C LEU A 99 -12.31 3.15 1.26
N PHE A 100 -11.37 3.31 2.18
CA PHE A 100 -11.61 3.14 3.62
C PHE A 100 -12.64 4.14 4.16
N VAL A 101 -12.54 5.41 3.75
CA VAL A 101 -13.49 6.46 4.15
C VAL A 101 -14.88 6.19 3.58
N VAL A 102 -15.01 5.81 2.30
CA VAL A 102 -16.35 5.58 1.72
C VAL A 102 -17.01 4.29 2.21
N GLN A 103 -16.24 3.32 2.70
CA GLN A 103 -16.77 2.07 3.25
C GLN A 103 -17.36 2.19 4.64
N SER A 104 -17.35 3.38 5.25
CA SER A 104 -18.19 3.67 6.42
C SER A 104 -19.68 3.75 6.07
N ARG A 105 -20.01 3.96 4.79
CA ARG A 105 -21.38 4.12 4.32
C ARG A 105 -22.11 2.78 4.20
N THR A 106 -23.42 2.86 4.06
CA THR A 106 -24.29 1.68 3.93
C THR A 106 -23.85 0.80 2.75
N PRO A 107 -23.72 -0.53 2.97
CA PRO A 107 -23.41 -1.46 1.88
C PRO A 107 -24.41 -1.40 0.72
N GLY A 108 -23.95 -1.60 -0.51
CA GLY A 108 -24.76 -1.54 -1.74
C GLY A 108 -25.08 -0.13 -2.24
N THR A 109 -24.59 0.92 -1.56
CA THR A 109 -24.81 2.32 -2.00
C THR A 109 -23.66 2.82 -2.88
N TYR A 110 -23.91 3.89 -3.64
CA TYR A 110 -22.92 4.62 -4.45
C TYR A 110 -22.50 5.92 -3.74
N PRO A 111 -21.50 5.88 -2.85
CA PRO A 111 -21.18 6.99 -1.98
C PRO A 111 -20.67 8.19 -2.77
N GLY A 112 -21.13 9.39 -2.39
CA GLY A 112 -20.53 10.65 -2.81
C GLY A 112 -19.34 11.02 -1.91
N ASN A 113 -18.47 11.91 -2.41
CA ASN A 113 -17.42 12.49 -1.57
C ASN A 113 -18.04 13.55 -0.64
N THR A 114 -17.97 13.29 0.66
CA THR A 114 -18.51 14.16 1.72
C THR A 114 -17.46 15.06 2.37
N LEU A 115 -16.17 14.85 2.07
CA LEU A 115 -15.09 15.63 2.67
C LEU A 115 -14.61 16.69 1.66
N PRO A 116 -14.48 17.96 2.08
CA PRO A 116 -13.83 18.95 1.24
C PRO A 116 -12.38 18.56 1.01
N LEU A 117 -11.80 18.99 -0.11
CA LEU A 117 -10.40 18.71 -0.40
C LEU A 117 -9.47 19.42 0.60
N ASN A 118 -9.76 20.70 0.86
CA ASN A 118 -8.99 21.55 1.75
C ASN A 118 -9.91 22.57 2.44
N ASN A 119 -10.26 22.29 3.69
CA ASN A 119 -10.98 23.22 4.56
C ASN A 119 -10.32 23.22 5.95
N VAL A 120 -10.15 24.40 6.55
CA VAL A 120 -9.52 24.54 7.87
C VAL A 120 -10.54 24.40 9.01
N ASP A 121 -11.82 24.64 8.74
CA ASP A 121 -12.89 24.64 9.74
C ASP A 121 -13.50 23.25 9.95
N THR A 122 -13.21 22.30 9.06
CA THR A 122 -13.74 20.93 9.08
C THR A 122 -12.67 19.95 8.63
N VAL A 123 -12.76 18.68 9.06
CA VAL A 123 -11.88 17.62 8.53
C VAL A 123 -11.97 17.57 7.01
N SER A 124 -10.82 17.59 6.35
CA SER A 124 -10.67 17.58 4.90
C SER A 124 -9.70 16.49 4.44
N TRP A 125 -9.69 16.16 3.14
CA TRP A 125 -8.78 15.14 2.61
C TRP A 125 -7.30 15.42 2.89
N VAL A 126 -6.91 16.69 2.96
CA VAL A 126 -5.54 17.11 3.30
C VAL A 126 -5.16 16.74 4.74
N ASP A 127 -6.13 16.64 5.64
CA ASP A 127 -5.90 16.27 7.03
C ASP A 127 -5.64 14.77 7.20
N LEU A 128 -6.16 13.94 6.28
CA LEU A 128 -6.02 12.48 6.28
C LEU A 128 -4.71 11.99 5.64
N ILE A 129 -3.81 12.88 5.22
CA ILE A 129 -2.57 12.53 4.54
C ILE A 129 -1.38 13.08 5.33
N ALA A 130 -0.45 12.21 5.74
CA ALA A 130 0.83 12.63 6.29
C ALA A 130 1.90 12.78 5.19
N THR A 131 2.81 13.74 5.36
CA THR A 131 3.91 14.01 4.43
C THR A 131 5.20 14.27 5.21
N PRO A 132 6.38 13.80 4.75
CA PRO A 132 7.68 14.14 5.37
C PRO A 132 8.14 15.57 5.01
N SER A 133 7.27 16.38 4.42
CA SER A 133 7.60 17.72 3.95
C SER A 133 7.63 18.70 5.10
N GLN A 134 8.74 19.42 5.24
CA GLN A 134 8.89 20.51 6.21
C GLN A 134 8.47 21.85 5.59
N LEU A 135 8.19 22.86 6.43
CA LEU A 135 7.93 24.23 5.99
C LEU A 135 9.13 24.77 5.17
N SER A 136 8.87 25.60 4.16
CA SER A 136 9.96 26.31 3.47
C SER A 136 10.78 27.14 4.46
N ARG A 137 12.11 27.16 4.31
CA ARG A 137 13.00 27.88 5.24
C ARG A 137 12.93 29.38 4.97
N LYS A 138 13.20 30.19 6.00
CA LYS A 138 13.32 31.64 5.88
C LYS A 138 14.41 31.97 4.86
N GLY A 139 14.04 32.56 3.72
CA GLY A 139 14.95 32.82 2.58
C GLY A 139 14.59 32.10 1.28
N ASP A 140 13.67 31.12 1.32
CA ASP A 140 13.12 30.53 0.10
C ASP A 140 12.27 31.56 -0.66
N ARG A 141 12.43 31.61 -2.00
CA ARG A 141 11.74 32.58 -2.87
C ARG A 141 10.20 32.55 -2.75
N ASN A 142 9.62 31.42 -2.33
CA ASN A 142 8.19 31.25 -2.13
C ASN A 142 7.90 30.60 -0.77
N TYR A 143 7.14 31.30 0.08
CA TYR A 143 6.61 30.73 1.32
C TYR A 143 5.52 29.70 0.97
N VAL A 144 5.76 28.42 1.26
CA VAL A 144 4.81 27.33 1.00
C VAL A 144 4.61 26.54 2.28
N THR A 145 3.36 26.46 2.75
CA THR A 145 3.03 25.73 3.97
C THR A 145 3.07 24.21 3.73
N VAL A 146 3.13 23.42 4.80
CA VAL A 146 3.00 21.95 4.72
C VAL A 146 1.65 21.57 4.11
N ARG A 147 0.59 22.30 4.47
CA ARG A 147 -0.77 22.11 3.95
C ARG A 147 -0.82 22.31 2.43
N ASP A 148 -0.20 23.36 1.91
CA ASP A 148 -0.13 23.60 0.46
C ASP A 148 0.60 22.46 -0.27
N LYS A 149 1.66 21.91 0.34
CA LYS A 149 2.39 20.75 -0.23
C LYS A 149 1.49 19.52 -0.27
N LYS A 150 0.72 19.24 0.79
CA LYS A 150 -0.25 18.15 0.82
C LYS A 150 -1.34 18.32 -0.24
N VAL A 151 -1.90 19.53 -0.41
CA VAL A 151 -2.87 19.83 -1.47
C VAL A 151 -2.31 19.49 -2.84
N ARG A 152 -1.06 19.92 -3.13
CA ARG A 152 -0.40 19.59 -4.41
C ARG A 152 -0.19 18.08 -4.59
N GLN A 153 0.23 17.38 -3.54
CA GLN A 153 0.38 15.92 -3.59
C GLN A 153 -0.95 15.22 -3.86
N LEU A 154 -2.03 15.70 -3.25
CA LEU A 154 -3.37 15.15 -3.46
C LEU A 154 -3.89 15.45 -4.87
N HIS A 155 -3.67 16.65 -5.40
CA HIS A 155 -3.96 16.96 -6.81
C HIS A 155 -3.23 16.01 -7.76
N SER A 156 -1.91 15.86 -7.60
CA SER A 156 -1.12 14.93 -8.41
C SER A 156 -1.59 13.48 -8.29
N ALA A 157 -2.03 13.06 -7.10
CA ALA A 157 -2.61 11.74 -6.89
C ALA A 157 -3.95 11.57 -7.61
N LEU A 158 -4.85 12.55 -7.52
CA LEU A 158 -6.16 12.52 -8.18
C LEU A 158 -6.06 12.62 -9.70
N ASP A 159 -5.13 13.41 -10.23
CA ASP A 159 -4.81 13.44 -11.66
C ASP A 159 -4.33 12.07 -12.13
N ARG A 160 -3.43 11.42 -11.37
CA ARG A 160 -2.95 10.07 -11.68
C ARG A 160 -4.08 9.05 -11.63
N LEU A 161 -4.90 9.07 -10.58
CA LEU A 161 -6.01 8.13 -10.40
C LEU A 161 -7.12 8.28 -11.45
N SER A 162 -7.32 9.50 -11.98
CA SER A 162 -8.32 9.79 -13.01
C SER A 162 -7.81 9.65 -14.44
N GLY A 163 -6.50 9.52 -14.64
CA GLY A 163 -5.91 9.33 -15.96
C GLY A 163 -6.32 8.01 -16.61
N ASP A 164 -6.25 7.98 -17.94
CA ASP A 164 -6.69 6.85 -18.78
C ASP A 164 -6.00 5.52 -18.43
N ALA A 165 -4.77 5.59 -17.91
CA ALA A 165 -4.03 4.41 -17.46
C ALA A 165 -4.58 3.78 -16.17
N PHE A 166 -5.46 4.47 -15.44
CA PHE A 166 -5.93 4.04 -14.11
C PHE A 166 -7.44 4.01 -14.00
N GLN A 167 -8.14 5.09 -14.38
CA GLN A 167 -9.60 5.20 -14.32
C GLN A 167 -10.21 4.68 -13.00
N LEU A 168 -9.62 5.08 -11.87
CA LEU A 168 -10.07 4.74 -10.51
C LEU A 168 -10.86 5.87 -9.86
N VAL A 169 -10.74 7.08 -10.39
CA VAL A 169 -11.42 8.29 -9.90
C VAL A 169 -11.99 9.07 -11.07
N HIS A 170 -13.22 9.54 -10.93
CA HIS A 170 -13.82 10.53 -11.82
C HIS A 170 -13.75 11.92 -11.19
N LEU A 171 -13.36 12.92 -11.99
CA LEU A 171 -13.26 14.34 -11.59
C LEU A 171 -14.37 15.15 -12.28
N PRO A 172 -15.58 15.26 -11.69
CA PRO A 172 -16.71 15.91 -12.35
C PRO A 172 -16.49 17.40 -12.59
N ASN A 173 -15.58 18.02 -11.83
CA ASN A 173 -15.26 19.44 -11.89
C ASN A 173 -13.98 19.77 -12.67
N ARG A 174 -13.38 18.80 -13.40
CA ARG A 174 -12.05 18.93 -14.03
C ARG A 174 -11.91 20.19 -14.91
N ASN A 175 -12.98 20.56 -15.61
CA ASN A 175 -12.99 21.69 -16.55
C ASN A 175 -13.28 23.05 -15.87
N LYS A 176 -13.55 23.09 -14.56
CA LYS A 176 -13.83 24.34 -13.83
C LYS A 176 -12.53 25.09 -13.51
N GLY A 177 -12.59 26.43 -13.43
CA GLY A 177 -11.43 27.25 -13.06
C GLY A 177 -10.97 27.05 -11.61
N ARG A 178 -11.91 26.83 -10.69
CA ARG A 178 -11.66 26.59 -9.25
C ARG A 178 -12.40 25.32 -8.79
N GLY A 179 -11.85 24.64 -7.78
CA GLY A 179 -12.48 23.44 -7.20
C GLY A 179 -12.44 22.22 -8.13
N LYS A 180 -11.43 22.13 -9.02
CA LYS A 180 -11.31 21.05 -10.02
C LYS A 180 -11.39 19.64 -9.45
N TYR A 181 -10.86 19.47 -8.24
CA TYR A 181 -10.75 18.19 -7.55
C TYR A 181 -11.83 17.99 -6.48
N GLU A 182 -12.66 19.02 -6.22
CA GLU A 182 -13.75 18.91 -5.25
C GLU A 182 -14.81 17.93 -5.75
N GLY A 183 -15.37 17.15 -4.83
CA GLY A 183 -16.44 16.20 -5.14
C GLY A 183 -16.00 15.07 -6.07
N PHE A 184 -14.71 14.72 -6.10
CA PHE A 184 -14.23 13.56 -6.86
C PHE A 184 -15.01 12.29 -6.50
N GLN A 185 -15.19 11.39 -7.47
CA GLN A 185 -15.99 10.17 -7.31
C GLN A 185 -15.11 8.95 -7.52
N LEU A 186 -15.29 7.91 -6.69
CA LEU A 186 -14.58 6.65 -6.90
C LEU A 186 -15.26 5.83 -8.01
N LEU A 187 -14.44 5.19 -8.83
CA LEU A 187 -14.86 4.21 -9.84
C LEU A 187 -14.53 2.79 -9.35
N HIS A 188 -15.05 1.79 -10.07
CA HIS A 188 -14.85 0.39 -9.74
C HIS A 188 -13.36 0.03 -9.66
N GLU A 189 -12.99 -0.75 -8.65
CA GLU A 189 -11.59 -1.02 -8.25
C GLU A 189 -10.77 -1.77 -9.32
N ARG A 190 -11.42 -2.38 -10.32
CA ARG A 190 -10.74 -2.97 -11.49
C ARG A 190 -9.92 -1.93 -12.28
N GLY A 191 -10.33 -0.66 -12.24
CA GLY A 191 -9.69 0.42 -12.98
C GLY A 191 -9.76 0.26 -14.49
N ALA A 192 -8.83 0.91 -15.19
CA ALA A 192 -8.71 0.90 -16.64
C ALA A 192 -8.57 -0.54 -17.18
N PRO A 193 -9.40 -0.96 -18.15
CA PRO A 193 -9.35 -2.30 -18.73
C PRO A 193 -7.99 -2.62 -19.38
N TYR A 194 -7.58 -3.89 -19.32
CA TYR A 194 -6.43 -4.38 -20.09
C TYR A 194 -6.75 -4.29 -21.59
N GLY A 195 -5.83 -3.71 -22.37
CA GLY A 195 -6.05 -3.46 -23.80
C GLY A 195 -6.74 -2.12 -24.14
N GLY A 196 -7.11 -1.33 -23.14
CA GLY A 196 -7.72 0.00 -23.33
C GLY A 196 -9.25 0.00 -23.24
N GLY A 197 -9.82 1.20 -23.24
CA GLY A 197 -11.26 1.43 -23.05
C GLY A 197 -11.58 2.17 -21.75
N ASP A 198 -12.86 2.19 -21.39
CA ASP A 198 -13.36 2.94 -20.23
C ASP A 198 -13.81 2.04 -19.09
N ASN A 199 -13.65 2.54 -17.87
CA ASN A 199 -14.22 1.99 -16.65
C ASN A 199 -15.42 2.83 -16.21
N PRO A 200 -16.63 2.58 -16.77
CA PRO A 200 -17.81 3.41 -16.50
C PRO A 200 -18.41 3.15 -15.11
N ASP A 201 -18.09 2.02 -14.50
CA ASP A 201 -18.76 1.56 -13.29
C ASP A 201 -18.35 2.41 -12.08
N ARG A 202 -19.35 2.99 -11.44
CA ARG A 202 -19.16 3.73 -10.18
C ARG A 202 -18.81 2.76 -9.06
N TYR A 203 -18.00 3.22 -8.13
CA TYR A 203 -17.75 2.47 -6.91
C TYR A 203 -19.05 2.28 -6.12
N MET A 204 -19.31 1.03 -5.74
CA MET A 204 -20.38 0.65 -4.83
C MET A 204 -19.75 0.06 -3.57
N VAL A 205 -20.25 0.46 -2.39
CA VAL A 205 -19.79 -0.09 -1.11
C VAL A 205 -20.06 -1.61 -1.10
N PRO A 206 -19.03 -2.45 -0.88
CA PRO A 206 -19.21 -3.90 -0.86
C PRO A 206 -20.21 -4.34 0.21
N SER A 207 -21.07 -5.28 -0.15
CA SER A 207 -21.96 -5.95 0.79
C SER A 207 -21.18 -6.79 1.80
N ASP A 208 -21.78 -7.02 2.97
CA ASP A 208 -21.20 -7.94 3.97
C ASP A 208 -21.23 -9.41 3.52
N GLN A 209 -22.02 -9.73 2.49
CA GLN A 209 -22.11 -11.06 1.89
C GLN A 209 -20.98 -11.33 0.87
N GLU A 210 -20.33 -10.28 0.36
CA GLU A 210 -19.18 -10.45 -0.52
C GLU A 210 -17.96 -10.90 0.29
N HIS A 211 -17.47 -12.11 0.01
CA HIS A 211 -16.22 -12.63 0.58
C HIS A 211 -14.99 -11.97 -0.06
N LEU A 212 -14.75 -10.71 0.29
CA LEU A 212 -13.63 -9.93 -0.23
C LEU A 212 -12.37 -10.03 0.64
N PRO A 213 -11.18 -9.95 0.01
CA PRO A 213 -9.94 -9.58 0.69
C PRO A 213 -10.14 -8.32 1.53
N TRP A 214 -9.57 -8.32 2.73
CA TRP A 214 -9.67 -7.17 3.63
C TRP A 214 -8.37 -6.90 4.38
N LEU A 215 -8.22 -5.66 4.87
CA LEU A 215 -7.17 -5.18 5.76
C LEU A 215 -7.79 -4.52 7.01
N PRO A 216 -7.16 -4.60 8.20
CA PRO A 216 -7.73 -4.02 9.43
C PRO A 216 -7.78 -2.49 9.36
N ALA A 217 -8.76 -1.86 10.02
CA ALA A 217 -8.85 -0.39 10.15
C ALA A 217 -7.60 0.23 10.79
N GLY A 218 -6.89 -0.53 11.64
CA GLY A 218 -5.62 -0.12 12.23
C GLY A 218 -4.57 0.30 11.19
N LEU A 219 -4.66 -0.18 9.94
CA LEU A 219 -3.84 0.31 8.83
C LEU A 219 -3.89 1.85 8.70
N PHE A 220 -5.07 2.44 8.94
CA PHE A 220 -5.30 3.88 8.87
C PHE A 220 -5.22 4.52 10.26
N LEU A 221 -5.96 3.97 11.22
CA LEU A 221 -6.13 4.54 12.56
C LEU A 221 -4.82 4.58 13.36
N ASN A 222 -3.87 3.70 13.04
CA ASN A 222 -2.57 3.62 13.73
C ASN A 222 -1.39 4.04 12.83
N GLY A 223 -1.66 4.71 11.70
CA GLY A 223 -0.66 5.42 10.90
C GLY A 223 0.17 4.57 9.93
N TRP A 224 -0.09 3.27 9.83
CA TRP A 224 0.65 2.35 8.96
C TRP A 224 0.60 2.77 7.49
N ILE A 225 -0.56 3.19 7.00
CA ILE A 225 -0.77 3.60 5.59
C ILE A 225 0.19 4.71 5.15
N HIS A 226 0.59 5.60 6.07
CA HIS A 226 1.49 6.70 5.78
C HIS A 226 2.96 6.27 5.75
N LEU A 227 3.33 5.33 6.61
CA LEU A 227 4.72 4.95 6.87
C LEU A 227 5.20 3.72 6.10
N LEU A 228 4.29 2.84 5.68
CA LEU A 228 4.61 1.73 4.79
C LEU A 228 5.01 2.23 3.41
N GLU A 229 5.93 1.53 2.76
CA GLU A 229 6.28 1.76 1.36
C GLU A 229 5.22 1.13 0.43
N ASP A 230 5.10 1.62 -0.79
CA ASP A 230 4.09 1.09 -1.73
C ASP A 230 4.32 -0.40 -2.05
N THR A 231 5.58 -0.84 -2.03
CA THR A 231 5.99 -2.25 -2.15
C THR A 231 5.47 -3.11 -1.00
N GLU A 232 5.55 -2.59 0.23
CA GLU A 232 5.01 -3.24 1.44
C GLU A 232 3.49 -3.30 1.40
N ILE A 233 2.82 -2.23 0.98
CA ILE A 233 1.36 -2.21 0.80
C ILE A 233 0.95 -3.22 -0.28
N GLY A 234 1.65 -3.26 -1.40
CA GLY A 234 1.39 -4.24 -2.47
C GLY A 234 1.53 -5.68 -1.98
N PHE A 235 2.54 -5.97 -1.15
CA PHE A 235 2.70 -7.28 -0.53
C PHE A 235 1.55 -7.62 0.44
N LEU A 236 1.14 -6.68 1.29
CA LEU A 236 0.01 -6.88 2.20
C LEU A 236 -1.31 -7.12 1.45
N LEU A 237 -1.53 -6.43 0.33
CA LEU A 237 -2.70 -6.64 -0.54
C LEU A 237 -2.68 -8.03 -1.17
N MET A 238 -1.52 -8.49 -1.65
CA MET A 238 -1.34 -9.88 -2.13
C MET A 238 -1.67 -10.90 -1.03
N LEU A 239 -1.16 -10.71 0.19
CA LEU A 239 -1.48 -11.62 1.31
C LEU A 239 -2.96 -11.59 1.69
N ALA A 240 -3.58 -10.41 1.73
CA ALA A 240 -5.02 -10.29 1.99
C ALA A 240 -5.84 -11.08 0.95
N TRP A 241 -5.42 -11.05 -0.32
CA TRP A 241 -6.03 -11.86 -1.38
C TRP A 241 -5.87 -13.36 -1.13
N LEU A 242 -4.63 -13.80 -0.89
CA LEU A 242 -4.32 -15.21 -0.68
C LEU A 242 -5.09 -15.79 0.51
N HIS A 243 -5.17 -15.05 1.62
CA HIS A 243 -5.95 -15.48 2.78
C HIS A 243 -7.46 -15.49 2.53
N ALA A 244 -8.00 -14.53 1.75
CA ALA A 244 -9.41 -14.59 1.36
C ALA A 244 -9.70 -15.82 0.48
N ARG A 245 -8.75 -16.21 -0.37
CA ARG A 245 -8.90 -17.34 -1.30
C ARG A 245 -8.68 -18.72 -0.67
N PHE A 246 -7.73 -18.83 0.26
CA PHE A 246 -7.23 -20.09 0.80
C PHE A 246 -7.44 -20.25 2.31
N GLY A 247 -7.98 -19.23 2.99
CA GLY A 247 -8.28 -19.26 4.42
C GLY A 247 -7.14 -18.77 5.32
N ALA A 248 -7.26 -19.04 6.62
CA ALA A 248 -6.37 -18.51 7.66
C ALA A 248 -5.03 -19.24 7.82
N GLN A 249 -4.80 -20.33 7.08
CA GLN A 249 -3.54 -21.08 7.13
C GLN A 249 -2.38 -20.27 6.51
N PRO A 250 -1.12 -20.54 6.90
CA PRO A 250 0.04 -19.93 6.24
C PRO A 250 0.03 -20.19 4.72
N VAL A 251 0.02 -19.11 3.95
CA VAL A 251 -0.09 -19.12 2.48
C VAL A 251 1.26 -18.96 1.80
N PHE A 252 1.44 -19.53 0.62
CA PHE A 252 2.60 -19.28 -0.22
C PHE A 252 2.16 -18.84 -1.60
N VAL A 253 3.09 -18.27 -2.38
CA VAL A 253 2.83 -17.87 -3.76
C VAL A 253 4.01 -18.27 -4.63
N ALA A 254 3.73 -18.96 -5.74
CA ALA A 254 4.75 -19.30 -6.72
C ALA A 254 5.22 -18.05 -7.48
N SER A 255 6.49 -18.02 -7.89
CA SER A 255 7.06 -16.86 -8.60
C SER A 255 6.26 -16.49 -9.85
N ASP A 256 5.78 -17.46 -10.62
CA ASP A 256 5.00 -17.19 -11.84
C ASP A 256 3.71 -16.40 -11.55
N ILE A 257 2.91 -16.88 -10.58
CA ILE A 257 1.67 -16.22 -10.13
C ILE A 257 1.98 -14.82 -9.59
N ARG A 258 3.01 -14.71 -8.74
CA ARG A 258 3.46 -13.45 -8.13
C ARG A 258 3.79 -12.41 -9.21
N LEU A 259 4.55 -12.80 -10.24
CA LEU A 259 5.00 -11.90 -11.29
C LEU A 259 3.88 -11.55 -12.26
N ARG A 260 3.12 -12.54 -12.75
CA ARG A 260 2.18 -12.37 -13.87
C ARG A 260 0.77 -11.96 -13.46
N GLN A 261 0.35 -12.31 -12.25
CA GLN A 261 -1.01 -12.04 -11.79
C GLN A 261 -1.07 -10.93 -10.73
N PHE A 262 -0.08 -10.86 -9.84
CA PHE A 262 0.02 -9.78 -8.85
C PHE A 262 0.89 -8.61 -9.32
N GLY A 263 1.78 -8.81 -10.30
CA GLY A 263 2.75 -7.79 -10.69
C GLY A 263 3.78 -7.48 -9.59
N VAL A 264 4.00 -8.43 -8.67
CA VAL A 264 4.91 -8.29 -7.52
C VAL A 264 6.29 -8.84 -7.91
N GLY A 265 7.25 -7.93 -8.06
CA GLY A 265 8.64 -8.26 -8.38
C GLY A 265 9.47 -8.57 -7.15
N LYS A 266 10.78 -8.78 -7.35
CA LYS A 266 11.73 -9.08 -6.27
C LYS A 266 11.61 -8.11 -5.08
N ASP A 267 11.69 -6.80 -5.33
CA ASP A 267 11.71 -5.79 -4.25
C ASP A 267 10.43 -5.80 -3.40
N ALA A 268 9.27 -5.96 -4.04
CA ALA A 268 7.99 -6.06 -3.34
C ALA A 268 7.83 -7.41 -2.62
N TYR A 269 8.39 -8.48 -3.16
CA TYR A 269 8.41 -9.78 -2.47
C TYR A 269 9.31 -9.77 -1.24
N GLU A 270 10.50 -9.18 -1.31
CA GLU A 270 11.43 -9.05 -0.18
C GLU A 270 10.93 -8.13 0.94
N ALA A 271 9.87 -7.35 0.69
CA ALA A 271 9.20 -6.51 1.68
C ALA A 271 8.70 -7.31 2.91
N HIS A 272 8.47 -8.63 2.77
CA HIS A 272 8.10 -9.50 3.90
C HIS A 272 9.08 -9.40 5.08
N ARG A 273 10.38 -9.17 4.82
CA ARG A 273 11.40 -9.05 5.88
C ARG A 273 11.11 -7.88 6.80
N MET A 274 10.75 -6.72 6.23
CA MET A 274 10.42 -5.53 7.02
C MET A 274 9.06 -5.68 7.69
N LEU A 275 8.07 -6.19 6.96
CA LEU A 275 6.74 -6.44 7.50
C LEU A 275 6.76 -7.42 8.69
N ASN A 276 7.63 -8.44 8.66
CA ASN A 276 7.89 -9.32 9.79
C ASN A 276 8.48 -8.57 10.98
N ARG A 277 9.50 -7.75 10.75
CA ARG A 277 10.09 -6.92 11.82
C ARG A 277 9.10 -5.94 12.47
N PHE A 278 8.12 -5.47 11.71
CA PHE A 278 7.03 -4.64 12.21
C PHE A 278 5.97 -5.43 12.98
N GLY A 279 5.96 -6.75 12.88
CA GLY A 279 4.95 -7.63 13.46
C GLY A 279 3.65 -7.66 12.66
N LEU A 280 3.70 -7.36 11.35
CA LEU A 280 2.53 -7.38 10.46
C LEU A 280 2.41 -8.67 9.66
N VAL A 281 3.52 -9.41 9.49
CA VAL A 281 3.56 -10.65 8.71
C VAL A 281 4.44 -11.67 9.41
N ASP A 282 3.94 -12.85 9.69
CA ASP A 282 4.79 -13.98 10.09
C ASP A 282 5.30 -14.69 8.83
N VAL A 283 6.55 -15.16 8.90
CA VAL A 283 7.24 -15.82 7.78
C VAL A 283 7.76 -17.15 8.27
N GLU A 284 7.26 -18.24 7.69
CA GLU A 284 7.85 -19.56 7.83
C GLU A 284 8.81 -19.77 6.67
N GLU A 285 10.10 -19.79 6.99
CA GLU A 285 11.13 -20.07 6.01
C GLU A 285 11.37 -21.58 5.85
N ASP A 286 12.03 -21.93 4.76
CA ASP A 286 12.52 -23.28 4.54
C ASP A 286 13.57 -23.66 5.60
N PRO A 287 13.45 -24.79 6.31
CA PRO A 287 14.36 -25.16 7.39
C PRO A 287 15.80 -25.41 6.91
N ASN A 288 16.00 -25.69 5.63
CA ASN A 288 17.32 -25.90 5.02
C ASN A 288 17.86 -24.63 4.34
N ARG A 289 17.24 -23.47 4.59
CA ARG A 289 17.78 -22.18 4.16
C ARG A 289 18.86 -21.72 5.12
N HIS A 290 20.07 -21.57 4.60
CA HIS A 290 21.18 -20.95 5.31
C HIS A 290 20.85 -19.50 5.64
N LEU A 291 21.04 -19.15 6.91
CA LEU A 291 20.75 -17.82 7.42
C LEU A 291 21.69 -16.77 6.81
N GLU A 292 22.97 -17.10 6.61
CA GLU A 292 24.00 -16.11 6.22
C GLU A 292 23.92 -15.68 4.75
N ASP A 293 23.69 -16.61 3.83
CA ASP A 293 23.74 -16.34 2.39
C ASP A 293 22.40 -16.60 1.68
N SER A 294 21.35 -16.93 2.44
CA SER A 294 20.03 -17.32 1.93
C SER A 294 20.06 -18.50 0.96
N ARG A 295 21.15 -19.28 0.89
CA ARG A 295 21.23 -20.47 0.02
C ARG A 295 20.46 -21.63 0.63
N LEU A 296 19.91 -22.45 -0.24
CA LEU A 296 19.22 -23.68 0.13
C LEU A 296 20.20 -24.84 -0.05
N THR A 297 20.35 -25.67 0.98
CA THR A 297 21.16 -26.90 0.92
C THR A 297 20.29 -28.11 1.28
N GLY A 298 20.83 -29.32 1.15
CA GLY A 298 20.11 -30.54 1.56
C GLY A 298 18.97 -30.98 0.63
N TYR A 299 18.91 -30.47 -0.59
CA TYR A 299 17.95 -30.88 -1.61
C TYR A 299 18.59 -31.82 -2.65
N ASN A 300 18.01 -33.01 -2.82
CA ASN A 300 18.37 -33.98 -3.87
C ASN A 300 17.35 -33.92 -5.03
N GLU A 301 17.65 -34.61 -6.14
CA GLU A 301 16.69 -34.82 -7.25
C GLU A 301 15.34 -35.34 -6.71
N GLY A 302 14.27 -34.57 -6.95
CA GLY A 302 12.90 -34.89 -6.51
C GLY A 302 12.43 -34.17 -5.23
N THR A 303 13.34 -33.62 -4.42
CA THR A 303 13.00 -32.75 -3.29
C THR A 303 13.15 -31.28 -3.68
N MET A 304 12.02 -30.58 -3.83
CA MET A 304 12.00 -29.15 -4.11
C MET A 304 12.11 -28.35 -2.80
N PRO A 305 12.86 -27.24 -2.79
CA PRO A 305 12.82 -26.29 -1.69
C PRO A 305 11.40 -25.80 -1.43
N LYS A 306 11.03 -25.65 -0.15
CA LYS A 306 9.77 -25.05 0.25
C LYS A 306 9.84 -23.55 -0.02
N LEU A 307 8.77 -23.05 -0.65
CA LEU A 307 8.54 -21.62 -0.72
C LEU A 307 8.27 -21.09 0.69
N HIS A 308 8.62 -19.82 0.92
CA HIS A 308 8.24 -19.12 2.14
C HIS A 308 6.72 -19.15 2.29
N ARG A 309 6.27 -19.43 3.51
CA ARG A 309 4.86 -19.32 3.88
C ARG A 309 4.67 -18.08 4.73
N PHE A 310 3.52 -17.45 4.57
CA PHE A 310 3.22 -16.15 5.13
C PHE A 310 1.90 -16.21 5.87
N GLU A 311 1.84 -15.52 7.00
CA GLU A 311 0.59 -15.26 7.71
C GLU A 311 0.44 -13.76 7.97
N LEU A 312 -0.73 -13.22 7.63
CA LEU A 312 -1.04 -11.81 7.86
C LEU A 312 -1.51 -11.57 9.30
N ARG A 313 -0.66 -10.97 10.13
CA ARG A 313 -0.91 -10.70 11.56
C ARG A 313 -1.84 -9.50 11.73
N ARG A 314 -3.14 -9.77 11.81
CA ARG A 314 -4.20 -8.75 11.86
C ARG A 314 -4.08 -7.86 13.08
N GLU A 315 -3.76 -8.43 14.23
CA GLU A 315 -3.57 -7.73 15.49
C GLU A 315 -2.31 -6.85 15.51
N GLY A 316 -1.33 -7.11 14.63
CA GLY A 316 -0.17 -6.24 14.46
C GLY A 316 -0.56 -4.81 14.05
N PHE A 317 -1.69 -4.66 13.35
CA PHE A 317 -2.23 -3.36 12.97
C PHE A 317 -2.87 -2.59 14.14
N ASN A 318 -3.12 -3.21 15.30
CA ASN A 318 -3.64 -2.52 16.48
C ASN A 318 -2.58 -1.67 17.20
N GLU A 319 -1.32 -1.88 16.85
CA GLU A 319 -0.18 -1.18 17.41
C GLU A 319 0.09 0.12 16.64
N GLN A 320 0.59 1.14 17.35
CA GLN A 320 1.01 2.39 16.73
C GLN A 320 2.21 2.17 15.79
N ALA A 321 2.09 2.61 14.53
CA ALA A 321 3.11 2.36 13.51
C ALA A 321 4.46 3.03 13.81
N VAL A 322 4.42 4.27 14.30
CA VAL A 322 5.64 5.06 14.59
C VAL A 322 6.60 4.32 15.53
N PRO A 323 6.21 3.92 16.77
CA PRO A 323 7.13 3.24 17.68
C PRO A 323 7.60 1.88 17.16
N LYS A 324 6.73 1.11 16.48
CA LYS A 324 7.09 -0.18 15.90
C LYS A 324 8.16 -0.04 14.82
N ILE A 325 7.95 0.87 13.87
CA ILE A 325 8.89 1.12 12.77
C ILE A 325 10.20 1.68 13.32
N ARG A 326 10.16 2.63 14.25
CA ARG A 326 11.36 3.17 14.92
C ARG A 326 12.19 2.06 15.55
N SER A 327 11.57 1.25 16.40
CA SER A 327 12.23 0.14 17.09
C SER A 327 12.83 -0.88 16.12
N ALA A 328 12.13 -1.22 15.03
CA ALA A 328 12.62 -2.14 14.02
C ALA A 328 13.85 -1.59 13.26
N ILE A 329 13.82 -0.30 12.89
CA ILE A 329 14.94 0.35 12.19
C ILE A 329 16.15 0.49 13.13
N GLU A 330 15.94 0.94 14.36
CA GLU A 330 17.02 1.13 15.34
C GLU A 330 17.71 -0.19 15.69
N ARG A 331 16.95 -1.27 15.88
CA ARG A 331 17.53 -2.61 16.09
C ARG A 331 18.44 -3.05 14.95
N ARG A 332 18.16 -2.61 13.72
CA ARG A 332 18.93 -3.00 12.54
C ARG A 332 20.11 -2.09 12.24
N LEU A 333 20.14 -0.88 12.78
CA LEU A 333 21.26 0.05 12.64
C LEU A 333 22.33 -0.10 13.74
N ARG A 334 22.01 -0.80 14.84
CA ARG A 334 22.96 -1.19 15.89
C ARG A 334 23.95 -2.23 15.36
#